data_AF-M0PKH6-F1
#
_entry.id   AF-M0PKH6-F1
#
_cell.length_a   1.000
_cell.length_b   1.000
_cell.length_c   1.000
_cell.angle_alpha   90.00
_cell.angle_beta   90.00
_cell.angle_gamma   90.00
#
_symmetry.space_group_name_H-M   'P 1'
#
loop_
_entity.id
_entity.type
_entity.pdbx_description
1 polymer ?
#
loop_
_entity_poly.entity_id
_entity_poly.type
_entity_poly.pdbx_seq_one_letter_code
_entity_poly.pdbx_strand_id
1 'polypeptide(L)' 'MPDTKSGRERKGRNKRQQLESHLNRRELAAAEEPPEPTLDELDSEYLTTDVEIDR' A
#
# COMPACT_ATOMS: atom_id res chain seq x y z
N MET A 1 26.73 18.91 7.93
CA MET A 1 26.34 19.56 6.66
C MET A 1 25.35 18.68 5.92
N PRO A 2 24.15 19.19 5.57
CA PRO A 2 23.14 18.47 4.81
C PRO A 2 23.57 18.16 3.35
N ASP A 3 24.61 18.85 2.85
CA ASP A 3 25.06 18.77 1.46
C ASP A 3 26.22 17.79 1.21
N THR A 4 26.65 17.04 2.22
CA THR A 4 27.67 16.00 2.03
C THR A 4 27.00 14.68 1.62
N LYS A 5 27.75 13.82 0.91
CA LYS A 5 27.32 12.44 0.61
C LYS A 5 26.81 11.71 1.87
N SER A 6 27.57 11.82 2.96
CA SER A 6 27.21 11.24 4.27
C SER A 6 25.95 11.86 4.88
N GLY A 7 25.72 13.17 4.71
CA GLY A 7 24.48 13.85 5.11
C GLY A 7 23.27 13.38 4.32
N ARG A 8 23.41 13.26 2.99
CA ARG A 8 22.38 12.76 2.07
C ARG A 8 22.03 11.30 2.36
N GLU A 9 23.02 10.44 2.58
CA GLU A 9 22.79 9.04 2.94
C GLU A 9 22.08 8.90 4.28
N ARG A 10 22.49 9.66 5.30
CA ARG A 10 21.80 9.67 6.60
C ARG A 10 20.35 10.12 6.46
N LYS A 11 20.08 11.19 5.70
CA LYS A 11 18.71 11.66 5.42
C LYS A 11 17.90 10.58 4.69
N GLY A 12 18.50 9.89 3.73
CA GLY A 12 17.87 8.77 3.03
C GLY A 12 17.51 7.61 3.95
N ARG A 13 18.43 7.20 4.85
CA ARG A 13 18.16 6.15 5.86
C ARG A 13 17.05 6.58 6.82
N ASN A 14 17.09 7.81 7.31
CA ASN A 14 16.03 8.33 8.18
C ASN A 14 14.67 8.34 7.47
N LYS A 15 14.63 8.69 6.17
CA LYS A 15 13.38 8.65 5.40
C LYS A 15 12.85 7.22 5.23
N ARG A 16 13.73 6.23 5.03
CA ARG A 16 13.33 4.81 4.99
C ARG A 16 12.75 4.35 6.33
N GLN A 17 13.43 4.66 7.43
CA GLN A 17 12.95 4.34 8.78
C GLN A 17 11.61 5.01 9.09
N GLN A 18 11.42 6.26 8.66
CA GLN A 18 10.14 6.96 8.81
C GLN A 18 9.01 6.29 8.01
N LEU A 19 9.29 5.89 6.77
CA LEU A 19 8.33 5.18 5.94
C LEU A 19 7.96 3.82 6.56
N GLU A 20 8.95 3.04 6.98
CA GLU A 20 8.77 1.76 7.65
C GLU A 20 7.92 1.91 8.92
N SER A 21 8.23 2.89 9.76
CA SER A 21 7.44 3.20 10.97
C SER A 21 6.01 3.63 10.65
N HIS A 22 5.78 4.26 9.50
CA HIS A 22 4.43 4.65 9.07
C HIS A 22 3.64 3.44 8.57
N LEU A 23 4.25 2.58 7.76
CA LEU A 23 3.63 1.36 7.24
C LEU A 23 3.31 0.38 8.37
N ASN A 24 4.23 0.13 9.29
CA ASN A 24 3.98 -0.74 10.44
C ASN A 24 2.81 -0.23 11.29
N ARG A 25 2.70 1.08 11.50
CA ARG A 25 1.55 1.66 12.22
C ARG A 25 0.24 1.48 11.48
N ARG A 26 0.26 1.59 10.14
CA ARG A 26 -0.91 1.35 9.30
C ARG A 26 -1.36 -0.11 9.39
N GLU A 27 -0.41 -1.05 9.34
CA GLU A 27 -0.69 -2.48 9.44
C GLU A 27 -1.27 -2.84 10.81
N LEU A 28 -0.68 -2.34 11.90
CA LEU A 28 -1.19 -2.57 13.25
C LEU A 28 -2.58 -1.97 13.50
N ALA A 29 -2.92 -0.89 12.79
CA ALA A 29 -4.22 -0.23 12.89
C ALA A 29 -5.24 -0.74 11.86
N ALA A 30 -4.83 -1.63 10.96
CA ALA A 30 -5.73 -2.20 9.96
C ALA A 30 -6.70 -3.19 10.63
N ALA A 31 -7.88 -3.32 10.04
CA ALA A 31 -8.80 -4.39 10.41
C ALA A 31 -8.18 -5.76 10.04
N GLU A 32 -8.52 -6.80 10.81
CA GLU A 32 -8.04 -8.17 10.59
C GLU A 32 -8.49 -8.72 9.23
N GLU A 33 -9.73 -8.40 8.84
CA GLU A 33 -10.27 -8.71 7.53
C GLU A 33 -10.36 -7.44 6.68
N PRO A 34 -9.90 -7.47 5.42
CA PRO A 34 -10.10 -6.34 4.51
C PRO A 34 -11.61 -6.12 4.29
N PRO A 35 -12.05 -4.88 4.03
CA PRO A 35 -13.44 -4.64 3.66
C PRO A 35 -13.79 -5.40 2.38
N GLU A 36 -15.03 -5.87 2.28
CA GLU A 36 -15.53 -6.47 1.05
C GLU A 36 -15.42 -5.43 -0.09
N PRO A 37 -14.89 -5.83 -1.27
CA PRO A 37 -14.79 -4.93 -2.40
C PRO A 37 -16.20 -4.54 -2.88
N THR A 38 -16.39 -3.26 -3.16
CA THR A 38 -17.65 -2.78 -3.75
C THR A 38 -17.62 -2.88 -5.27
N LEU A 39 -18.79 -3.04 -5.91
CA LEU A 39 -18.90 -3.11 -7.38
C LEU A 39 -18.40 -1.81 -8.06
N ASP A 40 -18.47 -0.68 -7.37
CA ASP A 40 -17.99 0.62 -7.86
C ASP A 40 -16.45 0.73 -7.85
N GLU A 41 -15.77 -0.06 -7.03
CA GLU A 41 -14.29 -0.14 -6.95
C GLU A 41 -13.69 -1.14 -7.95
N LEU A 42 -14.53 -2.00 -8.54
CA LEU A 42 -14.11 -2.94 -9.57
C LEU A 42 -13.91 -2.19 -10.88
N ASP A 43 -12.70 -2.24 -11.40
CA ASP A 43 -12.42 -1.73 -12.74
C ASP A 43 -13.17 -2.58 -13.76
N SER A 44 -14.12 -1.96 -14.45
CA SER A 44 -14.94 -2.56 -15.50
C SER A 44 -14.13 -3.19 -16.62
N GLU A 45 -12.87 -2.80 -16.80
CA GLU A 45 -11.94 -3.42 -17.77
C GLU A 45 -11.59 -4.87 -17.41
N TYR A 46 -11.58 -5.21 -16.11
CA TYR A 46 -11.22 -6.54 -15.60
C TYR A 46 -12.43 -7.35 -15.15
N LEU A 47 -13.64 -6.77 -15.18
CA LEU A 47 -14.87 -7.48 -14.86
C LEU A 47 -15.21 -8.42 -16.03
N THR A 48 -14.87 -9.71 -15.90
CA THR A 48 -15.41 -10.73 -16.79
C THR A 48 -16.91 -10.85 -16.52
N THR A 49 -17.73 -10.63 -17.55
CA THR A 49 -19.19 -10.85 -17.47
C THR A 49 -19.47 -12.36 -17.47
N ASP A 50 -19.01 -13.07 -16.45
CA ASP A 50 -19.22 -14.51 -16.35
C ASP A 50 -20.64 -14.78 -15.81
N VAL A 51 -21.62 -14.63 -16.71
CA VAL A 51 -22.89 -15.40 -16.69
C VAL A 51 -22.61 -16.88 -17.06
N GLU A 52 -21.36 -17.34 -16.98
CA GLU A 52 -20.96 -18.74 -17.25
C GLU A 52 -20.26 -19.38 -16.03
N ILE A 53 -20.84 -19.23 -14.84
CA ILE A 53 -20.59 -20.15 -13.72
C ILE A 53 -21.90 -20.85 -13.34
N ASP A 54 -22.55 -21.51 -14.31
CA ASP A 54 -23.43 -22.66 -14.04
C ASP A 54 -23.68 -23.45 -15.35
N ARG A 55 -22.86 -24.48 -15.61
CA ARG A 55 -23.18 -25.63 -16.47
C ARG A 55 -22.47 -26.87 -15.95
#